data_AF-A0A165RHK2-F1
#
_entry.id   AF-A0A165RHK2-F1
#
_cell.length_a   1.000
_cell.length_b   1.000
_cell.length_c   1.000
_cell.angle_alpha   90.00
_cell.angle_beta   90.00
_cell.angle_gamma   90.00
#
_symmetry.space_group_name_H-M   'P 1'
#
loop_
_entity.id
_entity.type
_entity.pdbx_description
1 polymer ?
#
loop_
_entity_poly.entity_id
_entity_poly.type
_entity_poly.pdbx_seq_one_letter_code
_entity_poly.pdbx_strand_id
1 'polypeptide(L)'
;MDRKNNSSADKSNYRVVRYGDIAYNSMRMWQGASGLSMYNGIVSPAYTVITPRTNTDAGFMAVNFKRKSMIQVFQRNSQGLTSDTWNLKFPVLKNIRISIPKITEQQIITELFTVINNLIAANEYNLKNVLSIRGRFNLHLLM
;
A
#
# COMPACT_ATOMS: atom_id res chain seq x y z
N MET A 1 -4.83 4.13 21.94
CA MET A 1 -5.86 4.64 21.01
C MET A 1 -6.64 3.45 20.50
N ASP A 2 -7.86 3.26 21.00
CA ASP A 2 -8.77 2.23 20.50
C ASP A 2 -9.18 2.59 19.07
N ARG A 3 -8.67 1.84 18.09
CA ARG A 3 -9.18 1.93 16.73
C ARG A 3 -10.60 1.37 16.73
N LYS A 4 -11.60 2.26 16.64
CA LYS A 4 -13.00 1.87 16.44
C LYS A 4 -13.09 0.94 15.23
N ASN A 5 -13.50 -0.31 15.46
CA ASN A 5 -13.68 -1.28 14.40
C ASN A 5 -15.04 -1.06 13.73
N ASN A 6 -15.05 -0.37 12.58
CA ASN A 6 -16.24 -0.16 11.77
C ASN A 6 -16.46 -1.28 10.73
N SER A 7 -15.83 -2.46 10.89
CA SER A 7 -16.05 -3.59 10.00
C SER A 7 -17.45 -4.17 10.20
N SER A 8 -18.09 -4.60 9.11
CA SER A 8 -19.31 -5.41 9.18
C SER A 8 -19.11 -6.62 10.09
N ALA A 9 -20.15 -6.96 10.87
CA ALA A 9 -20.19 -8.20 11.65
C ALA A 9 -20.16 -9.42 10.73
N ASP A 10 -20.83 -9.35 9.58
CA ASP A 10 -20.72 -10.33 8.52
C ASP A 10 -19.47 -10.09 7.66
N LYS A 11 -18.60 -11.09 7.63
CA LYS A 11 -17.32 -11.10 6.90
C LYS A 11 -17.34 -12.02 5.67
N SER A 12 -18.50 -12.59 5.32
CA SER A 12 -18.67 -13.51 4.18
C SER A 12 -18.12 -12.97 2.86
N ASN A 13 -18.28 -11.67 2.62
CA ASN A 13 -17.86 -10.99 1.39
C ASN A 13 -16.42 -10.46 1.42
N TYR A 14 -15.72 -10.55 2.56
CA TYR A 14 -14.34 -10.08 2.67
C TYR A 14 -13.41 -10.97 1.83
N ARG A 15 -12.35 -10.35 1.30
CA ARG A 15 -11.35 -11.07 0.49
C ARG A 15 -10.22 -11.55 1.39
N VAL A 16 -9.83 -12.80 1.23
CA VAL A 16 -8.61 -13.32 1.86
C VAL A 16 -7.40 -12.66 1.21
N VAL A 17 -6.47 -12.23 2.05
CA VAL A 17 -5.15 -11.75 1.64
C VAL A 17 -4.10 -12.61 2.35
N ARG A 18 -3.04 -12.97 1.64
CA ARG A 18 -1.92 -13.75 2.17
C ARG A 18 -0.63 -12.95 2.18
N TYR A 19 0.35 -13.42 2.94
CA TYR A 19 1.71 -12.88 2.90
C TYR A 19 2.21 -12.84 1.44
N GLY A 20 2.70 -11.68 1.00
CA GLY A 20 3.19 -11.47 -0.36
C GLY A 20 2.13 -11.07 -1.39
N ASP A 21 0.83 -11.05 -1.02
CA ASP A 21 -0.21 -10.49 -1.88
C ASP A 21 -0.15 -8.96 -1.88
N ILE A 22 -0.61 -8.34 -2.97
CA ILE A 22 -0.89 -6.91 -3.02
C ILE A 22 -2.41 -6.71 -2.97
N ALA A 23 -2.87 -5.98 -1.96
CA ALA A 23 -4.24 -5.50 -1.90
C ALA A 23 -4.30 -4.06 -2.41
N TYR A 24 -5.26 -3.75 -3.28
CA TYR A 24 -5.47 -2.39 -3.76
C TYR A 24 -6.94 -2.00 -3.76
N ASN A 25 -7.21 -0.73 -3.45
CA ASN A 25 -8.56 -0.20 -3.48
C ASN A 25 -8.95 0.11 -4.93
N SER A 26 -9.98 -0.57 -5.45
CA SER A 26 -10.34 -0.44 -6.87
C SER A 26 -10.78 0.97 -7.26
N MET A 27 -11.33 1.76 -6.33
CA MET A 27 -11.80 3.14 -6.57
C MET A 27 -10.69 4.19 -6.41
N ARG A 28 -9.55 3.83 -5.82
CA ARG A 28 -8.45 4.75 -5.49
C ARG A 28 -7.11 4.28 -6.05
N MET A 29 -7.09 3.23 -6.85
CA MET A 29 -5.87 2.72 -7.48
C MET A 29 -5.26 3.73 -8.46
N TRP A 30 -6.07 4.60 -9.08
CA TRP A 30 -5.58 5.72 -9.88
C TRP A 30 -4.74 6.74 -9.08
N GLN A 31 -4.83 6.71 -7.75
CA GLN A 31 -3.99 7.48 -6.82
C GLN A 31 -2.88 6.61 -6.20
N GLY A 32 -2.75 5.35 -6.64
CA GLY A 32 -1.79 4.40 -6.09
C GLY A 32 -2.20 3.79 -4.75
N ALA A 33 -3.49 3.75 -4.40
CA ALA A 33 -3.98 3.14 -3.16
C ALA A 33 -3.85 1.61 -3.15
N SER A 34 -2.65 1.14 -2.84
CA SER A 34 -2.24 -0.27 -2.78
C SER A 34 -1.30 -0.53 -1.61
N GLY A 35 -1.19 -1.79 -1.17
CA GLY A 35 -0.24 -2.22 -0.14
C GLY A 35 0.16 -3.67 -0.31
N LEU A 36 1.44 -3.96 -0.04
CA LEU A 36 1.95 -5.32 0.13
C LEU A 36 1.48 -5.87 1.47
N SER A 37 0.98 -7.09 1.47
CA SER A 37 0.58 -7.77 2.69
C SER A 37 1.78 -8.49 3.32
N MET A 38 2.10 -8.08 4.55
CA MET A 38 3.08 -8.77 5.40
C MET A 38 2.41 -9.81 6.32
N TYR A 39 1.11 -10.08 6.12
CA TYR A 39 0.30 -10.92 7.00
C TYR A 39 -0.72 -11.73 6.20
N ASN A 40 -1.21 -12.80 6.81
CA ASN A 40 -2.43 -13.49 6.35
C ASN A 40 -3.63 -12.87 7.05
N GLY A 41 -4.73 -12.64 6.32
CA GLY A 41 -5.93 -12.06 6.89
C GLY A 41 -7.02 -11.83 5.88
N ILE A 42 -7.86 -10.83 6.17
CA ILE A 42 -8.97 -10.43 5.30
C ILE A 42 -8.98 -8.93 5.07
N VAL A 43 -9.43 -8.51 3.89
CA VAL A 43 -9.64 -7.11 3.52
C VAL A 43 -11.08 -6.89 3.06
N SER A 44 -11.55 -5.65 3.23
CA SER A 44 -12.89 -5.23 2.82
C SER A 44 -13.16 -5.57 1.34
N PRO A 45 -14.41 -5.87 0.94
CA PRO A 45 -14.79 -6.11 -0.45
C PRO A 45 -14.40 -5.00 -1.43
N ALA A 46 -14.14 -3.77 -0.94
CA ALA A 46 -13.66 -2.65 -1.74
C ALA A 46 -12.24 -2.86 -2.32
N TYR A 47 -11.49 -3.82 -1.78
CA TYR A 47 -10.15 -4.17 -2.23
C TYR A 47 -10.18 -5.33 -3.22
N THR A 48 -9.32 -5.21 -4.23
CA THR A 48 -8.91 -6.34 -5.06
C THR A 48 -7.58 -6.87 -4.52
N VAL A 49 -7.47 -8.18 -4.35
CA VAL A 49 -6.23 -8.88 -3.96
C VAL A 49 -5.61 -9.49 -5.20
N ILE A 50 -4.32 -9.22 -5.45
CA ILE A 50 -3.55 -9.80 -6.54
C ILE A 50 -2.29 -10.48 -5.99
N THR A 51 -1.95 -11.62 -6.57
CA THR A 51 -0.76 -12.39 -6.21
C THR A 51 0.26 -12.29 -7.34
N PRO A 52 1.54 -12.00 -7.05
CA PRO A 52 2.60 -12.06 -8.05
C PRO A 52 2.69 -13.42 -8.72
N ARG A 53 2.98 -13.44 -10.02
CA ARG A 53 3.26 -14.68 -10.74
C ARG A 53 4.73 -15.10 -10.55
N THR A 54 5.07 -16.28 -11.06
CA THR A 54 6.46 -16.74 -11.14
C THR A 54 7.37 -15.67 -11.75
N ASN A 55 8.60 -15.57 -11.23
CA ASN A 55 9.61 -14.59 -11.67
C ASN A 55 9.23 -13.12 -11.43
N THR A 56 8.34 -12.86 -10.47
CA THR A 56 7.96 -11.51 -10.04
C THR A 56 8.09 -11.40 -8.52
N ASP A 57 8.86 -10.42 -8.05
CA ASP A 57 8.97 -10.11 -6.64
C ASP A 57 7.84 -9.18 -6.19
N ALA A 58 7.20 -9.51 -5.06
CA ALA A 58 6.06 -8.76 -4.54
C ALA A 58 6.44 -7.36 -4.06
N GLY A 59 7.59 -7.24 -3.40
CA GLY A 59 8.10 -5.97 -2.88
C GLY A 59 8.44 -5.01 -4.01
N PHE A 60 9.06 -5.52 -5.07
CA PHE A 60 9.38 -4.73 -6.25
C PHE A 60 8.11 -4.20 -6.90
N MET A 61 7.09 -5.04 -7.05
CA MET A 61 5.80 -4.62 -7.61
C MET A 61 5.12 -3.58 -6.73
N ALA A 62 5.17 -3.75 -5.40
CA ALA A 62 4.63 -2.77 -4.46
C ALA A 62 5.31 -1.40 -4.59
N VAL A 63 6.65 -1.36 -4.71
CA VAL A 63 7.42 -0.14 -4.96
C VAL A 63 7.11 0.44 -6.34
N ASN A 64 7.11 -0.39 -7.39
CA ASN A 64 6.85 0.03 -8.76
C ASN A 64 5.46 0.67 -8.90
N PHE A 65 4.44 0.15 -8.20
CA PHE A 65 3.08 0.70 -8.19
C PHE A 65 3.00 2.11 -7.57
N LYS A 66 3.98 2.51 -6.75
CA LYS A 66 4.06 3.86 -6.18
C LYS A 66 4.76 4.87 -7.07
N ARG A 67 5.41 4.43 -8.16
CA ARG A 67 6.08 5.36 -9.09
C ARG A 67 5.05 6.25 -9.78
N LYS A 68 5.36 7.54 -9.89
CA LYS A 68 4.50 8.53 -10.56
C LYS A 68 4.06 8.09 -11.97
N SER A 69 4.99 7.51 -12.74
CA SER A 69 4.70 6.99 -14.08
C SER A 69 3.69 5.82 -14.07
N MET A 70 3.79 4.91 -13.09
CA MET A 70 2.83 3.82 -12.94
C MET A 70 1.46 4.32 -12.46
N ILE A 71 1.43 5.27 -11.53
CA ILE A 71 0.19 5.91 -11.10
C ILE A 71 -0.53 6.58 -12.28
N GLN A 72 0.21 7.26 -13.17
CA GLN A 72 -0.35 7.82 -14.40
C GLN A 72 -0.89 6.74 -15.35
N VAL A 73 -0.25 5.57 -15.44
CA VAL A 73 -0.79 4.43 -16.19
C VAL A 73 -2.09 3.95 -15.56
N PHE A 74 -2.16 3.79 -14.24
CA PHE A 74 -3.40 3.41 -13.55
C PHE A 74 -4.51 4.43 -13.76
N GLN A 75 -4.19 5.72 -13.69
CA GLN A 75 -5.12 6.80 -13.96
C GLN A 75 -5.69 6.73 -15.37
N ARG A 76 -4.84 6.59 -16.40
CA ARG A 76 -5.28 6.49 -17.81
C ARG A 76 -6.16 5.27 -18.10
N ASN A 77 -5.98 4.19 -17.34
CA ASN A 77 -6.75 2.96 -17.50
C ASN A 77 -7.98 2.90 -16.57
N SER A 78 -8.19 3.89 -15.71
CA SER A 78 -9.37 3.92 -14.83
C SER A 78 -10.61 4.37 -15.59
N GLN A 79 -11.77 3.84 -15.18
CA GLN A 79 -13.06 4.09 -15.83
C GLN A 79 -14.00 4.84 -14.89
N GLY A 80 -14.76 5.79 -15.42
CA GLY A 80 -15.77 6.57 -14.71
C GLY A 80 -15.94 7.95 -15.35
N LEU A 81 -17.11 8.58 -15.17
CA LEU A 81 -17.42 9.86 -15.82
C LEU A 81 -16.65 11.03 -15.20
N THR A 82 -16.50 11.00 -13.87
CA THR A 82 -15.74 11.98 -13.09
C THR A 82 -14.69 11.28 -12.22
N SER A 83 -13.68 12.01 -11.76
CA SER A 83 -12.60 11.48 -10.92
C SER A 83 -13.08 10.80 -9.63
N ASP A 84 -14.24 11.21 -9.12
CA ASP A 84 -14.85 10.58 -7.93
C ASP A 84 -15.43 9.19 -8.20
N THR A 85 -15.70 8.88 -9.47
CA THR A 85 -16.25 7.59 -9.92
C THR A 85 -15.20 6.69 -10.57
N TRP A 86 -13.96 7.17 -10.70
CA TRP A 86 -12.89 6.42 -11.33
C TRP A 86 -12.56 5.14 -10.57
N ASN A 87 -12.52 4.04 -11.30
CA ASN A 87 -12.14 2.74 -10.77
C ASN A 87 -11.26 1.96 -11.74
N LEU A 88 -10.30 1.22 -11.19
CA LEU A 88 -9.43 0.29 -11.93
C LEU A 88 -9.70 -1.13 -11.46
N LYS A 89 -10.66 -1.81 -12.10
CA LYS A 89 -10.99 -3.20 -11.77
C LYS A 89 -9.94 -4.17 -12.34
N PHE A 90 -9.85 -5.35 -11.74
CA PHE A 90 -8.90 -6.39 -12.13
C PHE A 90 -8.90 -6.74 -13.63
N PRO A 91 -10.06 -6.85 -14.33
CA PRO A 91 -10.06 -7.17 -15.76
C PRO A 91 -9.31 -6.16 -16.64
N VAL A 92 -9.26 -4.89 -16.22
CA VAL A 92 -8.48 -3.85 -16.90
C VAL A 92 -7.03 -3.90 -16.43
N LEU A 93 -6.81 -3.95 -15.11
CA LEU A 93 -5.45 -3.96 -14.53
C LEU A 93 -4.60 -5.10 -15.10
N LYS A 94 -5.14 -6.32 -15.23
CA LYS A 94 -4.41 -7.50 -15.71
C LYS A 94 -3.90 -7.36 -17.16
N ASN A 95 -4.47 -6.43 -17.93
CA ASN A 95 -4.10 -6.19 -19.33
C ASN A 95 -3.03 -5.10 -19.47
N ILE A 96 -2.69 -4.39 -18.39
CA ILE A 96 -1.61 -3.40 -18.39
C ILE A 96 -0.27 -4.14 -18.51
N ARG A 97 0.45 -3.89 -19.60
CA ARG A 97 1.79 -4.45 -19.81
C ARG A 97 2.84 -3.51 -19.24
N ILE A 98 3.79 -4.08 -18.50
CA ILE A 98 4.94 -3.37 -17.95
C ILE A 98 6.21 -4.16 -18.26
N SER A 99 7.32 -3.45 -18.48
CA SER A 99 8.64 -4.06 -18.49
C SER A 99 9.16 -4.10 -17.06
N ILE A 100 9.64 -5.26 -16.62
CA ILE A 100 10.23 -5.46 -15.30
C ILE A 100 11.63 -6.08 -15.44
N PRO A 101 12.56 -5.75 -14.52
CA PRO A 101 13.93 -6.26 -14.56
C PRO A 101 13.98 -7.76 -14.20
N LYS A 102 15.17 -8.37 -14.23
CA LYS A 102 15.34 -9.77 -13.83
C LYS A 102 15.01 -9.94 -12.33
N ILE A 103 14.58 -11.13 -11.93
CA ILE A 103 14.15 -11.39 -10.54
C ILE A 103 15.20 -11.01 -9.50
N THR A 104 16.49 -11.21 -9.80
CA THR A 104 17.60 -10.82 -8.91
C THR A 104 17.66 -9.32 -8.68
N GLU A 105 17.47 -8.51 -9.73
CA GLU A 105 17.43 -7.06 -9.64
C GLU A 105 16.17 -6.58 -8.90
N GLN A 106 15.03 -7.24 -9.13
CA GLN A 106 13.79 -6.96 -8.39
C GLN A 106 14.00 -7.16 -6.88
N GLN A 107 14.65 -8.26 -6.47
CA GLN A 107 14.95 -8.57 -5.07
C GLN A 107 15.89 -7.53 -4.43
N ILE A 108 16.94 -7.11 -5.15
CA ILE A 108 17.86 -6.05 -4.68
C ILE A 108 17.09 -4.74 -4.43
N ILE A 109 16.18 -4.37 -5.35
CA ILE A 109 15.36 -3.16 -5.18
C ILE A 109 14.45 -3.31 -3.94
N THR A 110 13.83 -4.48 -3.75
CA THR A 110 12.99 -4.75 -2.57
C THR A 110 13.76 -4.62 -1.27
N GLU A 111 14.96 -5.19 -1.20
CA GLU A 111 15.83 -5.10 -0.03
C GLU A 111 16.22 -3.65 0.27
N LEU A 112 16.64 -2.90 -0.76
CA LEU A 112 16.99 -1.48 -0.63
C LEU A 112 15.83 -0.65 -0.06
N PHE A 113 14.63 -0.79 -0.61
CA PHE A 113 13.46 -0.07 -0.10
C PHE A 113 13.03 -0.52 1.29
N THR A 114 13.26 -1.80 1.64
CA THR A 114 13.02 -2.29 3.00
C THR A 114 13.93 -1.59 4.01
N VAL A 115 15.23 -1.50 3.71
CA VAL A 115 16.20 -0.79 4.56
C VAL A 115 15.81 0.69 4.72
N ILE A 116 15.50 1.38 3.61
CA ILE A 116 15.11 2.79 3.63
C ILE A 116 13.84 3.00 4.47
N ASN A 117 12.81 2.19 4.28
CA ASN A 117 11.55 2.32 5.03
C ASN A 117 11.76 2.09 6.53
N ASN A 118 12.60 1.13 6.92
CA ASN A 118 12.93 0.88 8.32
C ASN A 118 13.67 2.07 8.96
N LEU A 119 14.61 2.68 8.23
CA LEU A 119 15.31 3.88 8.68
C LEU A 119 14.37 5.07 8.86
N ILE A 120 13.46 5.30 7.91
CA ILE A 120 12.43 6.34 8.01
C ILE A 120 11.56 6.10 9.25
N ALA A 121 11.03 4.88 9.42
CA ALA A 121 10.16 4.54 10.54
C ALA A 121 10.86 4.73 11.91
N ALA A 122 12.13 4.32 12.01
CA ALA A 122 12.92 4.54 13.22
C ALA A 122 13.11 6.04 13.53
N ASN A 123 13.37 6.85 12.50
CA ASN A 123 13.53 8.29 12.66
C ASN A 123 12.21 8.99 13.02
N GLU A 124 11.09 8.59 12.41
CA GLU A 124 9.76 9.09 12.77
C GLU A 124 9.39 8.76 14.22
N TYR A 125 9.73 7.56 14.68
CA TYR A 125 9.55 7.15 16.08
C TYR A 125 10.38 8.03 17.04
N ASN A 126 11.66 8.25 16.73
CA ASN A 126 12.53 9.10 17.52
C ASN A 126 12.02 10.54 17.58
N LEU A 127 11.61 11.10 16.44
CA LEU A 127 11.04 12.45 16.36
C LEU A 127 9.77 12.57 17.23
N LYS A 128 8.88 11.58 17.16
CA LYS A 128 7.65 11.56 17.98
C LYS A 128 7.97 11.56 19.47
N ASN A 129 8.98 10.80 19.90
CA ASN A 129 9.40 10.76 21.30
C ASN A 129 9.94 12.12 21.77
N VAL A 130 10.81 12.74 20.98
CA VAL A 130 11.37 14.08 21.31
C VAL A 130 10.26 15.13 21.40
N LEU A 131 9.31 15.13 20.45
CA LEU A 131 8.17 16.05 20.49
C LEU A 131 7.27 15.84 21.72
N SER A 132 7.03 14.59 22.11
CA SER A 132 6.29 14.26 23.33
C SER A 132 7.01 14.75 24.58
N ILE A 133 8.33 14.58 24.66
CA ILE A 133 9.14 15.06 25.79
C ILE A 133 9.08 16.58 25.88
N ARG A 134 9.32 17.28 24.77
CA ARG A 134 9.25 18.75 24.70
C ARG A 134 7.87 19.27 25.12
N GLY A 135 6.79 18.62 24.68
CA GLY A 135 5.43 18.98 25.07
C GLY A 135 5.19 18.88 26.59
N ARG A 136 5.71 17.83 27.24
CA ARG A 136 5.62 17.66 28.69
C ARG A 136 6.45 18.69 29.46
N PHE A 137 7.67 18.98 29.00
CA PHE A 137 8.51 20.02 29.61
C PHE A 137 7.86 21.41 29.51
N ASN A 138 7.31 21.78 28.36
CA ASN A 138 6.67 23.08 28.19
C ASN A 138 5.44 23.25 29.09
N LEU A 139 4.68 22.17 29.33
CA LEU A 139 3.54 22.21 30.27
C LEU A 139 4.01 22.42 31.72
N HIS A 140 5.15 21.85 32.09
CA HIS A 140 5.72 22.02 33.42
C HIS A 140 6.25 23.44 33.68
N LEU A 141 6.74 24.14 32.65
CA LEU A 141 7.22 25.53 32.74
C LEU A 141 6.09 26.57 32.79
N LEU A 142 4.84 26.17 32.53
CA LEU A 142 3.65 27.03 32.56
C LEU A 142 2.83 26.88 33.86
N MET A 143 3.26 26.02 34.78
CA MET A 143 2.71 25.85 36.13
C MET A 143 3.64 26.47 37.17
#